data_AF-A0A416SRX4-F1
#
_entry.id   AF-A0A416SRX4-F1
#
_cell.length_a   1.000
_cell.length_b   1.000
_cell.length_c   1.000
_cell.angle_alpha   90.00
_cell.angle_beta   90.00
_cell.angle_gamma   90.00
#
_symmetry.space_group_name_H-M   'P 1'
#
loop_
_entity.id
_entity.type
_entity.pdbx_description
1 polymer ?
#
loop_
_entity_poly.entity_id
_entity_poly.type
_entity_poly.pdbx_seq_one_letter_code
_entity_poly.pdbx_strand_id
1 'polypeptide(L)'
;MKEHQAREYIFEKKVNKLLEDSGYVTIKEKEINGNSSQHGIYSYGILNMPSAFTTPIRMICQYKFYAKNRVELSHIRDFYGIITDINENRYLGVDKNENIYNNVGCYFSATGFSRAAQEYAWAHNIFLISFEKIDVFKPILENINEFVNGLNENVINTISKEELLVGYENAVDETHVLPDAMVGIVNNVYPIIICGNEGWSIPVIEEAEKSEVGRVYIEQVYRTENLFEAKFELTFMESVAEFSIPLAIVEKLMKREDNPTKENVIFNIDVPYLIKKGRKEYASMEVFLEGFEKNQYNYKQISFENMFDNEELEEE
;
A
#
# COMPACT_ATOMS: atom_id res chain seq x y z
N MET A 1 -24.45 -9.76 -12.69
CA MET A 1 -23.88 -8.81 -11.68
C MET A 1 -24.19 -7.37 -12.10
N LYS A 2 -23.88 -6.34 -11.30
CA LYS A 2 -23.98 -4.91 -11.70
C LYS A 2 -22.65 -4.39 -12.21
N GLU A 3 -22.64 -3.29 -12.99
CA GLU A 3 -21.39 -2.76 -13.57
C GLU A 3 -20.31 -2.44 -12.53
N HIS A 4 -20.66 -1.84 -11.39
CA HIS A 4 -19.68 -1.55 -10.35
C HIS A 4 -19.07 -2.82 -9.77
N GLN A 5 -19.84 -3.91 -9.66
CA GLN A 5 -19.35 -5.20 -9.20
C GLN A 5 -18.40 -5.83 -10.23
N ALA A 6 -18.65 -5.63 -11.52
CA ALA A 6 -17.75 -6.07 -12.58
C ALA A 6 -16.40 -5.34 -12.51
N ARG A 7 -16.42 -4.00 -12.37
CA ARG A 7 -15.19 -3.20 -12.17
C ARG A 7 -14.43 -3.61 -10.91
N GLU A 8 -15.14 -3.74 -9.79
CA GLU A 8 -14.57 -4.18 -8.51
C GLU A 8 -13.90 -5.55 -8.63
N TYR A 9 -14.52 -6.49 -9.34
CA TYR A 9 -13.99 -7.84 -9.48
C TYR A 9 -12.73 -7.91 -10.34
N ILE A 10 -12.70 -7.20 -11.48
CA ILE A 10 -11.48 -7.14 -12.31
C ILE A 10 -10.36 -6.44 -11.53
N PHE A 11 -10.67 -5.34 -10.85
CA PHE A 11 -9.71 -4.60 -10.03
C PHE A 11 -9.17 -5.43 -8.86
N GLU A 12 -10.01 -6.20 -8.17
CA GLU A 12 -9.59 -7.18 -7.16
C GLU A 12 -8.51 -8.11 -7.74
N LYS A 13 -8.74 -8.68 -8.93
CA LYS A 13 -7.76 -9.60 -9.55
C LYS A 13 -6.46 -8.90 -9.92
N LYS A 14 -6.51 -7.66 -10.44
CA LYS A 14 -5.29 -6.89 -10.77
C LYS A 14 -4.48 -6.55 -9.52
N VAL A 15 -5.12 -6.08 -8.46
CA VAL A 15 -4.43 -5.78 -7.19
C VAL A 15 -3.91 -7.05 -6.53
N ASN A 16 -4.66 -8.15 -6.56
CA ASN A 16 -4.21 -9.44 -6.02
C ASN A 16 -2.96 -9.93 -6.75
N LYS A 17 -2.96 -9.90 -8.09
CA LYS A 17 -1.79 -10.25 -8.88
C LYS A 17 -0.59 -9.37 -8.53
N LEU A 18 -0.80 -8.06 -8.42
CA LEU A 18 0.24 -7.10 -8.03
C LEU A 18 0.82 -7.38 -6.63
N LEU A 19 -0.02 -7.77 -5.67
CA LEU A 19 0.41 -8.21 -4.34
C LEU A 19 1.19 -9.53 -4.37
N GLU A 20 0.80 -10.50 -5.20
CA GLU A 20 1.52 -11.78 -5.35
C GLU A 20 2.88 -11.58 -6.03
N ASP A 21 2.92 -10.79 -7.10
CA ASP A 21 4.13 -10.49 -7.87
C ASP A 21 5.17 -9.75 -7.01
N SER A 22 4.74 -9.00 -5.98
CA SER A 22 5.65 -8.40 -4.98
C SER A 22 6.43 -9.43 -4.14
N GLY A 23 5.98 -10.69 -4.10
CA GLY A 23 6.56 -11.76 -3.27
C GLY A 23 6.29 -11.64 -1.76
N TYR A 24 5.77 -10.50 -1.29
CA TYR A 24 5.50 -10.23 0.12
C TYR A 24 4.20 -10.89 0.62
N VAL A 25 3.24 -11.08 -0.28
CA VAL A 25 1.90 -11.60 0.04
C VAL A 25 1.62 -12.82 -0.83
N THR A 26 1.06 -13.87 -0.23
CA THR A 26 0.44 -14.97 -0.99
C THR A 26 -1.07 -14.86 -0.89
N ILE A 27 -1.76 -14.85 -2.04
CA ILE A 27 -3.21 -14.80 -2.08
C ILE A 27 -3.78 -16.22 -1.97
N LYS A 28 -4.90 -16.35 -1.25
CA LYS A 28 -5.66 -17.59 -1.12
C LYS A 28 -7.10 -17.32 -1.54
N GLU A 29 -7.58 -18.06 -2.53
CA GLU A 29 -8.97 -18.03 -2.97
C GLU A 29 -9.80 -19.01 -2.12
N LYS A 30 -10.25 -18.53 -0.97
CA LYS A 30 -11.14 -19.26 -0.07
C LYS A 30 -12.03 -18.26 0.65
N GLU A 31 -13.32 -18.57 0.72
CA GLU A 31 -14.29 -17.76 1.45
C GLU A 31 -13.93 -17.71 2.95
N ILE A 32 -13.89 -16.49 3.49
CA ILE A 32 -13.80 -16.27 4.93
C ILE A 32 -15.16 -15.87 5.47
N ASN A 33 -15.64 -16.67 6.41
CA ASN A 33 -16.88 -16.41 7.12
C ASN A 33 -16.61 -15.70 8.45
N GLY A 34 -17.46 -14.75 8.79
CA GLY A 34 -17.54 -14.23 10.15
C GLY A 34 -18.30 -15.20 11.05
N ASN A 35 -18.41 -14.85 12.33
CA ASN A 35 -19.19 -15.63 13.29
C ASN A 35 -20.70 -15.51 13.01
N SER A 36 -21.14 -14.31 12.60
CA SER A 36 -22.56 -14.01 12.41
C SER A 36 -23.08 -14.25 10.98
N SER A 37 -22.23 -14.07 9.96
CA SER A 37 -22.65 -14.20 8.56
C SER A 37 -21.48 -14.43 7.59
N GLN A 38 -21.84 -14.77 6.36
CA GLN A 38 -20.93 -14.71 5.22
C GLN A 38 -20.80 -13.26 4.74
N HIS A 39 -19.58 -12.80 4.47
CA HIS A 39 -19.28 -11.40 4.13
C HIS A 39 -18.89 -11.18 2.67
N GLY A 40 -18.93 -12.22 1.84
CA GLY A 40 -18.56 -12.13 0.43
C GLY A 40 -17.07 -11.87 0.19
N ILE A 41 -16.21 -12.19 1.17
CA ILE A 41 -14.76 -12.14 1.06
C ILE A 41 -14.28 -13.51 0.59
N TYR A 42 -14.05 -13.63 -0.72
CA TYR A 42 -13.68 -14.88 -1.39
C TYR A 42 -12.17 -15.07 -1.58
N SER A 43 -11.38 -14.05 -1.25
CA SER A 43 -9.92 -14.10 -1.30
C SER A 43 -9.31 -13.35 -0.11
N TYR A 44 -8.12 -13.76 0.31
CA TYR A 44 -7.35 -13.09 1.35
C TYR A 44 -5.85 -13.24 1.14
N GLY A 45 -5.08 -12.30 1.67
CA GLY A 45 -3.61 -12.34 1.64
C GLY A 45 -3.02 -12.97 2.89
N ILE A 46 -1.91 -13.67 2.76
CA ILE A 46 -1.06 -14.11 3.88
C ILE A 46 0.29 -13.44 3.70
N LEU A 47 0.77 -12.75 4.74
CA LEU A 47 2.11 -12.17 4.71
C LEU A 47 3.15 -13.29 4.75
N ASN A 48 4.10 -13.24 3.83
CA ASN A 48 5.17 -14.23 3.70
C ASN A 48 6.31 -14.01 4.71
N MET A 49 6.13 -13.11 5.67
CA MET A 49 7.13 -12.78 6.69
C MET A 49 6.70 -13.19 8.10
N PRO A 50 7.61 -13.79 8.89
CA PRO A 50 7.32 -14.18 10.25
C PRO A 50 7.40 -12.91 11.12
N SER A 51 6.34 -12.63 11.84
CA SER A 51 6.33 -11.53 12.80
C SER A 51 6.54 -12.09 14.20
N ALA A 52 7.58 -11.62 14.91
CA ALA A 52 7.84 -12.08 16.27
C ALA A 52 6.67 -11.73 17.20
N PHE A 53 6.40 -12.58 18.18
CA PHE A 53 5.35 -12.39 19.20
C PHE A 53 3.91 -12.24 18.67
N THR A 54 3.64 -12.60 17.42
CA THR A 54 2.29 -12.67 16.86
C THR A 54 2.11 -13.92 16.00
N THR A 55 0.87 -14.32 15.81
CA THR A 55 0.50 -15.30 14.77
C THR A 55 0.70 -14.74 13.36
N PRO A 56 0.81 -15.60 12.33
CA PRO A 56 0.92 -15.17 10.94
C PRO A 56 -0.16 -14.16 10.57
N ILE A 57 0.20 -13.10 9.86
CA ILE A 57 -0.72 -12.03 9.51
C ILE A 57 -1.51 -12.44 8.26
N ARG A 58 -2.84 -12.34 8.35
CA ARG A 58 -3.79 -12.53 7.25
C ARG A 58 -4.43 -11.20 6.92
N MET A 59 -4.24 -10.75 5.68
CA MET A 59 -4.87 -9.55 5.14
C MET A 59 -6.28 -9.90 4.69
N ILE A 60 -7.25 -9.29 5.35
CA ILE A 60 -8.63 -9.29 4.88
C ILE A 60 -8.77 -8.04 4.02
N CYS A 61 -9.12 -8.23 2.76
CA CYS A 61 -9.07 -7.16 1.77
C CYS A 61 -10.47 -6.82 1.26
N GLN A 62 -10.75 -5.53 1.11
CA GLN A 62 -11.90 -5.03 0.36
C GLN A 62 -11.42 -4.17 -0.80
N TYR A 63 -12.00 -4.38 -1.97
CA TYR A 63 -11.66 -3.67 -3.20
C TYR A 63 -12.84 -2.82 -3.65
N LYS A 64 -12.60 -1.53 -3.90
CA LYS A 64 -13.63 -0.60 -4.38
C LYS A 64 -13.22 0.17 -5.62
N PHE A 65 -14.03 0.02 -6.66
CA PHE A 65 -13.91 0.76 -7.89
C PHE A 65 -15.18 1.59 -8.12
N TYR A 66 -15.14 2.81 -7.60
CA TYR A 66 -16.14 3.83 -7.93
C TYR A 66 -15.68 4.63 -9.15
N ALA A 67 -16.58 4.93 -10.09
CA ALA A 67 -16.19 5.66 -11.30
C ALA A 67 -15.78 7.12 -11.03
N LYS A 68 -16.34 7.75 -9.98
CA LYS A 68 -16.11 9.18 -9.66
C LYS A 68 -16.14 9.51 -8.17
N ASN A 69 -16.82 8.71 -7.36
CA ASN A 69 -17.01 9.00 -5.94
C ASN A 69 -15.86 8.43 -5.11
N ARG A 70 -15.54 9.11 -4.02
CA ARG A 70 -14.57 8.62 -3.04
C ARG A 70 -15.21 7.59 -2.13
N VAL A 71 -14.37 6.81 -1.47
CA VAL A 71 -14.83 5.91 -0.42
C VAL A 71 -15.22 6.74 0.81
N GLU A 72 -16.52 6.73 1.09
CA GLU A 72 -17.11 7.40 2.25
C GLU A 72 -16.96 6.60 3.54
N LEU A 73 -17.08 7.29 4.68
CA LEU A 73 -16.95 6.73 6.03
C LEU A 73 -17.83 5.49 6.28
N SER A 74 -19.03 5.46 5.73
CA SER A 74 -19.95 4.32 5.89
C SER A 74 -19.30 3.01 5.42
N HIS A 75 -18.61 3.02 4.29
CA HIS A 75 -17.99 1.83 3.72
C HIS A 75 -16.85 1.29 4.60
N ILE A 76 -16.07 2.18 5.23
CA ILE A 76 -15.00 1.79 6.15
C ILE A 76 -15.58 1.26 7.47
N ARG A 77 -16.70 1.83 7.95
CA ARG A 77 -17.41 1.34 9.13
C ARG A 77 -17.98 -0.06 8.91
N ASP A 78 -18.63 -0.28 7.76
CA ASP A 78 -19.16 -1.59 7.39
C ASP A 78 -18.02 -2.62 7.33
N PHE A 79 -16.92 -2.26 6.69
CA PHE A 79 -15.74 -3.14 6.62
C PHE A 79 -15.13 -3.42 8.00
N TYR A 80 -15.04 -2.43 8.89
CA TYR A 80 -14.59 -2.65 10.26
C TYR A 80 -15.49 -3.65 11.01
N GLY A 81 -16.81 -3.59 10.81
CA GLY A 81 -17.75 -4.58 11.35
C GLY A 81 -17.45 -5.99 10.84
N ILE A 82 -17.18 -6.14 9.54
CA ILE A 82 -16.77 -7.42 8.92
C ILE A 82 -15.48 -7.95 9.55
N ILE A 83 -14.44 -7.11 9.67
CA ILE A 83 -13.16 -7.50 10.28
C ILE A 83 -13.37 -7.96 11.73
N THR A 84 -14.22 -7.25 12.48
CA THR A 84 -14.53 -7.57 13.86
C THR A 84 -15.22 -8.93 13.97
N ASP A 85 -16.26 -9.19 13.15
CA ASP A 85 -16.97 -10.47 13.14
C ASP A 85 -16.07 -11.65 12.71
N ILE A 86 -15.17 -11.44 11.74
CA ILE A 86 -14.16 -12.45 11.35
C ILE A 86 -13.16 -12.70 12.49
N ASN A 87 -12.77 -11.66 13.23
CA ASN A 87 -11.87 -11.78 14.37
C ASN A 87 -12.52 -12.50 15.56
N GLU A 88 -13.82 -12.30 15.79
CA GLU A 88 -14.58 -12.98 16.83
C GLU A 88 -14.73 -14.49 16.56
N ASN A 89 -14.81 -14.88 15.28
CA ASN A 89 -14.86 -16.29 14.86
C ASN A 89 -13.62 -17.10 15.33
N ARG A 90 -12.50 -16.44 15.66
CA ARG A 90 -11.29 -17.12 16.16
C ARG A 90 -11.50 -17.97 17.41
N TYR A 91 -12.44 -17.60 18.27
CA TYR A 91 -12.57 -18.19 19.60
C TYR A 91 -13.62 -19.31 19.67
N LEU A 92 -14.34 -19.56 18.58
CA LEU A 92 -15.50 -20.45 18.54
C LEU A 92 -15.29 -21.61 17.56
N GLY A 93 -14.26 -22.42 17.79
CA GLY A 93 -14.28 -23.84 17.44
C GLY A 93 -14.34 -24.22 15.95
N VAL A 94 -13.71 -23.47 15.05
CA VAL A 94 -13.54 -23.87 13.64
C VAL A 94 -12.23 -24.64 13.49
N ASP A 95 -12.36 -25.91 13.09
CA ASP A 95 -11.32 -26.90 12.73
C ASP A 95 -9.95 -26.79 13.43
N LYS A 96 -9.59 -27.80 14.26
CA LYS A 96 -8.30 -27.89 14.97
C LYS A 96 -7.05 -27.83 14.06
N ASN A 97 -7.23 -27.85 12.74
CA ASN A 97 -6.19 -27.84 11.72
C ASN A 97 -6.05 -26.49 10.98
N GLU A 98 -6.90 -25.49 11.25
CA GLU A 98 -6.70 -24.15 10.66
C GLU A 98 -5.70 -23.34 11.47
N ASN A 99 -4.76 -22.69 10.78
CA ASN A 99 -3.80 -21.79 11.41
C ASN A 99 -4.56 -20.63 12.06
N ILE A 100 -4.24 -20.34 13.32
CA ILE A 100 -4.66 -19.11 13.96
C ILE A 100 -3.87 -17.99 13.29
N TYR A 101 -4.57 -17.10 12.59
CA TYR A 101 -3.98 -15.90 11.98
C TYR A 101 -4.08 -14.71 12.94
N ASN A 102 -3.43 -13.58 12.62
CA ASN A 102 -3.79 -12.24 13.08
C ASN A 102 -4.40 -11.49 11.88
N ASN A 103 -5.64 -10.99 11.96
CA ASN A 103 -6.32 -10.45 10.78
C ASN A 103 -6.17 -8.94 10.80
N VAL A 104 -5.69 -8.41 9.69
CA VAL A 104 -5.58 -6.97 9.46
C VAL A 104 -6.51 -6.57 8.32
N GLY A 105 -7.14 -5.41 8.45
CA GLY A 105 -8.02 -4.87 7.43
C GLY A 105 -7.23 -4.06 6.41
N CYS A 106 -7.34 -4.41 5.13
CA CYS A 106 -6.79 -3.65 4.01
C CYS A 106 -7.93 -3.22 3.08
N TYR A 107 -7.96 -1.94 2.73
CA TYR A 107 -8.99 -1.36 1.86
C TYR A 107 -8.31 -0.74 0.65
N PHE A 108 -8.51 -1.37 -0.50
CA PHE A 108 -7.97 -0.93 -1.78
C PHE A 108 -9.04 -0.18 -2.55
N SER A 109 -8.69 0.95 -3.14
CA SER A 109 -9.62 1.67 -4.01
C SER A 109 -8.94 2.24 -5.25
N ALA A 110 -9.66 2.16 -6.38
CA ALA A 110 -9.32 2.87 -7.61
C ALA A 110 -9.48 4.40 -7.48
N THR A 111 -10.16 4.85 -6.43
CA THR A 111 -10.42 6.26 -6.08
C THR A 111 -9.89 6.58 -4.69
N GLY A 112 -9.76 7.86 -4.35
CA GLY A 112 -9.38 8.27 -3.00
C GLY A 112 -10.44 8.03 -1.93
N PHE A 113 -10.08 8.38 -0.70
CA PHE A 113 -10.90 8.23 0.50
C PHE A 113 -11.33 9.60 1.03
N SER A 114 -12.56 9.72 1.53
CA SER A 114 -12.99 10.92 2.25
C SER A 114 -12.15 11.12 3.53
N ARG A 115 -11.95 12.36 3.98
CA ARG A 115 -11.15 12.64 5.19
C ARG A 115 -11.67 11.89 6.42
N ALA A 116 -13.00 11.84 6.59
CA ALA A 116 -13.62 11.12 7.69
C ALA A 116 -13.35 9.59 7.62
N ALA A 117 -13.35 9.01 6.42
CA ALA A 117 -12.96 7.61 6.23
C ALA A 117 -11.49 7.37 6.62
N GLN A 118 -10.58 8.27 6.23
CA GLN A 118 -9.16 8.18 6.57
C GLN A 118 -8.91 8.24 8.08
N GLU A 119 -9.57 9.17 8.76
CA GLU A 119 -9.43 9.32 10.21
C GLU A 119 -9.93 8.10 10.98
N TYR A 120 -11.09 7.57 10.56
CA TYR A 120 -11.67 6.36 11.15
C TYR A 120 -10.79 5.12 10.89
N ALA A 121 -10.33 4.93 9.64
CA ALA A 121 -9.48 3.80 9.29
C ALA A 121 -8.20 3.75 10.12
N TRP A 122 -7.53 4.88 10.30
CA TRP A 122 -6.37 4.99 11.18
C TRP A 122 -6.69 4.59 12.62
N ALA A 123 -7.79 5.10 13.18
CA ALA A 123 -8.17 4.81 14.56
C ALA A 123 -8.44 3.32 14.81
N HIS A 124 -8.81 2.58 13.77
CA HIS A 124 -9.17 1.17 13.83
C HIS A 124 -8.15 0.24 13.16
N ASN A 125 -6.94 0.73 12.83
CA ASN A 125 -5.87 -0.03 12.16
C ASN A 125 -6.34 -0.70 10.86
N ILE A 126 -7.14 0.01 10.06
CA ILE A 126 -7.47 -0.35 8.68
C ILE A 126 -6.53 0.40 7.76
N PHE A 127 -5.80 -0.35 6.94
CA PHE A 127 -4.85 0.21 5.98
C PHE A 127 -5.57 0.58 4.69
N LEU A 128 -5.49 1.85 4.31
CA LEU A 128 -6.09 2.39 3.09
C LEU A 128 -5.02 2.54 2.02
N ILE A 129 -5.26 1.97 0.84
CA ILE A 129 -4.41 2.07 -0.34
C ILE A 129 -5.29 2.59 -1.49
N SER A 130 -4.91 3.73 -2.06
CA SER A 130 -5.59 4.34 -3.20
C SER A 130 -4.69 4.30 -4.42
N PHE A 131 -5.26 3.99 -5.57
CA PHE A 131 -4.58 4.03 -6.86
C PHE A 131 -4.96 5.27 -7.70
N GLU A 132 -5.75 6.21 -7.14
CA GLU A 132 -6.26 7.39 -7.87
C GLU A 132 -5.13 8.24 -8.47
N LYS A 133 -4.01 8.33 -7.74
CA LYS A 133 -2.87 9.20 -8.06
C LYS A 133 -1.64 8.46 -8.58
N ILE A 134 -1.70 7.14 -8.72
CA ILE A 134 -0.57 6.32 -9.19
C ILE A 134 -0.61 6.29 -10.72
N ASP A 135 0.28 7.04 -11.37
CA ASP A 135 0.23 7.28 -12.81
C ASP A 135 0.50 6.00 -13.60
N VAL A 136 1.47 5.20 -13.16
CA VAL A 136 1.78 3.90 -13.78
C VAL A 136 0.62 2.89 -13.68
N PHE A 137 -0.33 3.09 -12.76
CA PHE A 137 -1.50 2.22 -12.60
C PHE A 137 -2.75 2.77 -13.32
N LYS A 138 -2.74 4.04 -13.76
CA LYS A 138 -3.89 4.66 -14.46
C LYS A 138 -4.34 3.91 -15.71
N PRO A 139 -3.45 3.43 -16.60
CA PRO A 139 -3.87 2.68 -17.78
C PRO A 139 -4.72 1.45 -17.44
N ILE A 140 -4.42 0.76 -16.33
CA ILE A 140 -5.20 -0.38 -15.85
C ILE A 140 -6.61 0.06 -15.44
N LEU A 141 -6.73 1.18 -14.70
CA LEU A 141 -8.03 1.71 -14.30
C LEU A 141 -8.87 2.16 -15.50
N GLU A 142 -8.23 2.77 -16.50
CA GLU A 142 -8.85 3.20 -17.75
C GLU A 142 -9.34 2.00 -18.56
N ASN A 143 -8.49 0.98 -18.76
CA ASN A 143 -8.85 -0.26 -19.45
C ASN A 143 -10.04 -0.98 -18.79
N ILE A 144 -10.06 -1.08 -17.45
CA ILE A 144 -11.20 -1.66 -16.71
C ILE A 144 -12.48 -0.86 -16.98
N ASN A 145 -12.40 0.48 -16.96
CA ASN A 145 -13.55 1.33 -17.23
C ASN A 145 -14.04 1.17 -18.66
N GLU A 146 -13.15 1.23 -19.65
CA GLU A 146 -13.49 1.11 -21.07
C GLU A 146 -14.10 -0.26 -21.38
N PHE A 147 -13.51 -1.34 -20.88
CA PHE A 147 -14.04 -2.69 -21.05
C PHE A 147 -15.45 -2.81 -20.48
N VAL A 148 -15.65 -2.44 -19.20
CA VAL A 148 -16.98 -2.58 -18.56
C VAL A 148 -18.01 -1.67 -19.19
N ASN A 149 -17.64 -0.45 -19.59
CA ASN A 149 -18.54 0.47 -20.31
C ASN A 149 -18.93 -0.06 -21.70
N GLY A 150 -18.08 -0.87 -22.33
CA GLY A 150 -18.35 -1.52 -23.61
C GLY A 150 -19.29 -2.73 -23.51
N LEU A 151 -19.54 -3.25 -22.32
CA LEU A 151 -20.45 -4.39 -22.11
C LEU A 151 -21.91 -3.93 -22.11
N ASN A 152 -22.77 -4.69 -22.80
CA ASN A 152 -24.22 -4.46 -22.75
C ASN A 152 -24.79 -4.86 -21.37
N GLU A 153 -25.76 -4.11 -20.86
CA GLU A 153 -26.43 -4.38 -19.57
C GLU A 153 -26.95 -5.83 -19.45
N ASN A 154 -27.49 -6.40 -20.53
CA ASN A 154 -27.95 -7.79 -20.55
C ASN A 154 -26.81 -8.78 -20.31
N VAL A 155 -25.64 -8.51 -20.92
CA VAL A 155 -24.43 -9.34 -20.73
C VAL A 155 -23.94 -9.21 -19.29
N ILE A 156 -23.82 -7.98 -18.76
CA ILE A 156 -23.35 -7.73 -17.40
C ILE A 156 -24.24 -8.42 -16.34
N ASN A 157 -25.55 -8.45 -16.58
CA ASN A 157 -26.50 -9.07 -15.67
C ASN A 157 -26.33 -10.60 -15.58
N THR A 158 -25.93 -11.27 -16.66
CA THR A 158 -25.87 -12.74 -16.74
C THR A 158 -24.45 -13.33 -16.71
N ILE A 159 -23.42 -12.54 -17.05
CA ILE A 159 -22.03 -13.01 -17.15
C ILE A 159 -21.53 -13.52 -15.80
N SER A 160 -20.84 -14.66 -15.81
CA SER A 160 -20.12 -15.16 -14.64
C SER A 160 -18.86 -14.34 -14.36
N LYS A 161 -18.30 -14.51 -13.18
CA LYS A 161 -17.03 -13.87 -12.79
C LYS A 161 -15.88 -14.33 -13.70
N GLU A 162 -15.84 -15.62 -13.99
CA GLU A 162 -14.83 -16.27 -14.80
C GLU A 162 -14.89 -15.79 -16.26
N GLU A 163 -16.09 -15.76 -16.86
CA GLU A 163 -16.29 -15.25 -18.22
C GLU A 163 -15.93 -13.76 -18.33
N LEU A 164 -16.20 -12.97 -17.28
CA LEU A 164 -15.84 -11.55 -17.25
C LEU A 164 -14.32 -11.37 -17.32
N LEU A 165 -13.56 -12.14 -16.53
CA LEU A 165 -12.09 -12.06 -16.54
C LEU A 165 -11.50 -12.54 -17.85
N VAL A 166 -11.96 -13.67 -18.38
CA VAL A 166 -11.51 -14.18 -19.68
C VAL A 166 -11.84 -13.19 -20.79
N GLY A 167 -13.02 -12.56 -20.74
CA GLY A 167 -13.42 -11.51 -21.68
C GLY A 167 -12.49 -10.30 -21.60
N TYR A 168 -12.14 -9.87 -20.38
CA TYR A 168 -11.22 -8.75 -20.16
C TYR A 168 -9.82 -9.07 -20.69
N GLU A 169 -9.26 -10.22 -20.35
CA GLU A 169 -7.91 -10.65 -20.75
C GLU A 169 -7.78 -10.83 -22.27
N ASN A 170 -8.85 -11.20 -22.96
CA ASN A 170 -8.86 -11.30 -24.43
C ASN A 170 -9.02 -9.93 -25.11
N ALA A 171 -9.68 -8.97 -24.45
CA ALA A 171 -9.98 -7.66 -25.03
C ALA A 171 -8.88 -6.63 -24.77
N VAL A 172 -8.12 -6.78 -23.68
CA VAL A 172 -7.12 -5.82 -23.22
C VAL A 172 -5.74 -6.47 -23.26
N ASP A 173 -4.87 -5.99 -24.14
CA ASP A 173 -3.45 -6.35 -24.14
C ASP A 173 -2.72 -5.58 -23.03
N GLU A 174 -2.51 -6.25 -21.89
CA GLU A 174 -1.75 -5.72 -20.76
C GLU A 174 -0.32 -6.24 -20.69
N THR A 175 0.18 -6.92 -21.73
CA THR A 175 1.48 -7.62 -21.69
C THR A 175 2.66 -6.69 -21.41
N HIS A 176 2.47 -5.37 -21.55
CA HIS A 176 3.45 -4.32 -21.26
C HIS A 176 2.92 -3.23 -20.31
N VAL A 177 1.82 -3.49 -19.57
CA VAL A 177 1.08 -2.44 -18.84
C VAL A 177 1.05 -2.65 -17.31
N LEU A 178 1.23 -3.88 -16.82
CA LEU A 178 1.25 -4.12 -15.38
C LEU A 178 2.53 -3.51 -14.77
N PRO A 179 2.40 -2.53 -13.85
CA PRO A 179 3.57 -1.96 -13.20
C PRO A 179 4.18 -3.00 -12.25
N ASP A 180 5.51 -2.97 -12.15
CA ASP A 180 6.21 -3.68 -11.09
C ASP A 180 5.86 -3.02 -9.76
N ALA A 181 5.57 -3.82 -8.74
CA ALA A 181 5.23 -3.29 -7.44
C ALA A 181 5.94 -3.96 -6.27
N MET A 182 6.17 -3.15 -5.24
CA MET A 182 6.70 -3.59 -3.96
C MET A 182 5.78 -3.13 -2.83
N VAL A 183 5.65 -3.96 -1.81
CA VAL A 183 5.05 -3.53 -0.54
C VAL A 183 6.13 -2.86 0.29
N GLY A 184 5.93 -1.60 0.65
CA GLY A 184 6.82 -0.85 1.53
C GLY A 184 6.15 -0.55 2.87
N ILE A 185 6.95 -0.26 3.90
CA ILE A 185 6.46 0.16 5.22
C ILE A 185 7.07 1.51 5.56
N VAL A 186 6.22 2.53 5.61
CA VAL A 186 6.61 3.90 5.94
C VAL A 186 6.77 4.05 7.44
N ASN A 187 7.95 4.51 7.86
CA ASN A 187 8.35 4.77 9.24
C ASN A 187 8.05 3.59 10.17
N ASN A 188 8.17 2.34 9.68
CA ASN A 188 7.82 1.12 10.42
C ASN A 188 6.34 1.02 10.86
N VAL A 189 5.44 1.78 10.23
CA VAL A 189 4.07 1.98 10.72
C VAL A 189 3.02 1.72 9.66
N TYR A 190 3.16 2.35 8.48
CA TYR A 190 2.07 2.35 7.50
C TYR A 190 2.49 1.63 6.22
N PRO A 191 1.81 0.54 5.84
CA PRO A 191 2.09 -0.17 4.60
C PRO A 191 1.65 0.69 3.40
N ILE A 192 2.46 0.66 2.36
CA ILE A 192 2.21 1.31 1.07
C ILE A 192 2.46 0.30 -0.05
N ILE A 193 1.92 0.58 -1.22
CA ILE A 193 2.30 -0.08 -2.47
C ILE A 193 3.07 0.94 -3.29
N ILE A 194 4.29 0.55 -3.67
CA ILE A 194 5.17 1.33 -4.53
C ILE A 194 5.09 0.71 -5.91
N CYS A 195 4.63 1.46 -6.90
CA CYS A 195 4.49 1.02 -8.29
C CYS A 195 5.46 1.77 -9.18
N GLY A 196 6.14 1.08 -10.08
CA GLY A 196 6.98 1.71 -11.09
C GLY A 196 6.94 0.92 -12.40
N ASN A 197 7.71 1.38 -13.38
CA ASN A 197 7.84 0.65 -14.64
C ASN A 197 8.55 -0.70 -14.44
N GLU A 198 8.39 -1.62 -15.40
CA GLU A 198 9.05 -2.93 -15.36
C GLU A 198 10.55 -2.79 -15.04
N GLY A 199 11.01 -3.53 -14.03
CA GLY A 199 12.38 -3.55 -13.56
C GLY A 199 12.80 -2.40 -12.64
N TRP A 200 11.91 -1.45 -12.27
CA TRP A 200 12.30 -0.27 -11.46
C TRP A 200 12.98 -0.64 -10.14
N SER A 201 12.59 -1.78 -9.58
CA SER A 201 13.07 -2.21 -8.28
C SER A 201 14.46 -2.86 -8.32
N ILE A 202 14.86 -3.43 -9.46
CA ILE A 202 16.15 -4.14 -9.65
C ILE A 202 17.34 -3.31 -9.16
N PRO A 203 17.55 -2.05 -9.62
CA PRO A 203 18.70 -1.26 -9.18
C PRO A 203 18.65 -0.95 -7.67
N VAL A 204 17.45 -0.81 -7.09
CA VAL A 204 17.28 -0.63 -5.63
C VAL A 204 17.77 -1.88 -4.87
N ILE A 205 17.41 -3.07 -5.35
CA ILE A 205 17.86 -4.36 -4.77
C ILE A 205 19.37 -4.49 -4.85
N GLU A 206 19.92 -4.29 -6.04
CA GLU A 206 21.35 -4.44 -6.27
C GLU A 206 22.18 -3.48 -5.42
N GLU A 207 21.70 -2.27 -5.18
CA GLU A 207 22.38 -1.31 -4.31
C GLU A 207 22.23 -1.67 -2.83
N ALA A 208 21.04 -2.11 -2.39
CA ALA A 208 20.82 -2.58 -1.03
C ALA A 208 21.74 -3.76 -0.68
N GLU A 209 21.91 -4.71 -1.61
CA GLU A 209 22.79 -5.87 -1.43
C GLU A 209 24.27 -5.52 -1.31
N LYS A 210 24.71 -4.39 -1.90
CA LYS A 210 26.09 -3.89 -1.76
C LYS A 210 26.30 -3.15 -0.45
N SER A 211 25.24 -2.63 0.16
CA SER A 211 25.29 -1.94 1.45
C SER A 211 25.39 -2.94 2.61
N GLU A 212 26.38 -2.77 3.49
CA GLU A 212 26.53 -3.59 4.71
C GLU A 212 25.29 -3.58 5.62
N VAL A 213 24.49 -2.50 5.55
CA VAL A 213 23.28 -2.28 6.36
C VAL A 213 21.98 -2.34 5.57
N GLY A 214 22.02 -2.76 4.29
CA GLY A 214 20.82 -2.83 3.42
C GLY A 214 20.14 -1.47 3.14
N ARG A 215 20.87 -0.36 3.17
CA ARG A 215 20.30 0.98 2.95
C ARG A 215 20.48 1.44 1.51
N VAL A 216 19.45 2.11 1.00
CA VAL A 216 19.43 2.75 -0.31
C VAL A 216 19.00 4.21 -0.14
N TYR A 217 19.69 5.11 -0.81
CA TYR A 217 19.37 6.54 -0.79
C TYR A 217 18.60 6.89 -2.06
N ILE A 218 17.39 7.40 -1.91
CA ILE A 218 16.61 7.91 -3.04
C ILE A 218 17.23 9.24 -3.48
N GLU A 219 17.46 9.39 -4.79
CA GLU A 219 18.19 10.54 -5.33
C GLU A 219 17.32 11.80 -5.35
N GLN A 220 16.06 11.64 -5.75
CA GLN A 220 15.09 12.72 -5.79
C GLN A 220 13.72 12.23 -5.36
N VAL A 221 13.00 13.09 -4.65
CA VAL A 221 11.62 12.82 -4.23
C VAL A 221 10.78 14.04 -4.60
N TYR A 222 9.72 13.79 -5.35
CA TYR A 222 8.74 14.81 -5.68
C TYR A 222 7.41 14.47 -4.99
N ARG A 223 6.86 15.44 -4.26
CA ARG A 223 5.58 15.29 -3.55
C ARG A 223 4.54 16.18 -4.20
N THR A 224 3.43 15.57 -4.60
CA THR A 224 2.22 16.33 -4.96
C THR A 224 1.08 15.94 -4.04
N GLU A 225 0.26 16.90 -3.66
CA GLU A 225 -0.86 16.64 -2.77
C GLU A 225 -2.13 17.39 -3.16
N ASN A 226 -3.26 16.82 -2.77
CA ASN A 226 -4.55 17.49 -2.77
C ASN A 226 -5.16 17.42 -1.36
N LEU A 227 -6.42 17.80 -1.20
CA LEU A 227 -7.13 17.78 0.09
C LEU A 227 -7.28 16.39 0.74
N PHE A 228 -6.98 15.31 0.01
CA PHE A 228 -7.27 13.94 0.44
C PHE A 228 -6.07 13.00 0.37
N GLU A 229 -5.09 13.25 -0.48
CA GLU A 229 -4.02 12.29 -0.80
C GLU A 229 -2.73 13.02 -1.17
N ALA A 230 -1.62 12.47 -0.70
CA ALA A 230 -0.28 12.85 -1.12
C ALA A 230 0.32 11.72 -1.96
N LYS A 231 0.79 12.07 -3.17
CA LYS A 231 1.57 11.22 -4.07
C LYS A 231 3.05 11.54 -3.87
N PHE A 232 3.87 10.51 -3.84
CA PHE A 232 5.32 10.59 -3.80
C PHE A 232 5.88 9.88 -5.03
N GLU A 233 6.71 10.58 -5.78
CA GLU A 233 7.50 10.04 -6.89
C GLU A 233 8.95 9.94 -6.40
N LEU A 234 9.51 8.74 -6.51
CA LEU A 234 10.86 8.38 -6.12
C LEU A 234 11.69 8.17 -7.38
N THR A 235 12.76 8.94 -7.53
CA THR A 235 13.76 8.73 -8.58
C THR A 235 14.98 8.07 -7.99
N PHE A 236 15.38 6.95 -8.58
CA PHE A 236 16.60 6.24 -8.24
C PHE A 236 17.33 5.81 -9.51
N MET A 237 18.49 6.39 -9.76
CA MET A 237 19.23 6.24 -11.01
C MET A 237 18.33 6.64 -12.20
N GLU A 238 18.03 5.71 -13.10
CA GLU A 238 17.13 5.92 -14.25
C GLU A 238 15.72 5.39 -14.00
N SER A 239 15.46 4.83 -12.80
CA SER A 239 14.19 4.24 -12.42
C SER A 239 13.32 5.22 -11.64
N VAL A 240 12.02 5.19 -11.92
CA VAL A 240 11.01 6.00 -11.24
C VAL A 240 9.94 5.08 -10.67
N ALA A 241 9.56 5.33 -9.43
CA ALA A 241 8.50 4.62 -8.75
C ALA A 241 7.63 5.58 -7.94
N GLU A 242 6.40 5.18 -7.69
CA GLU A 242 5.37 6.04 -7.13
C GLU A 242 4.59 5.32 -6.04
N PHE A 243 4.22 6.06 -5.00
CA PHE A 243 3.23 5.59 -4.04
C PHE A 243 2.37 6.75 -3.57
N SER A 244 1.26 6.44 -2.94
CA SER A 244 0.40 7.45 -2.34
C SER A 244 -0.01 7.08 -0.92
N ILE A 245 -0.27 8.10 -0.12
CA ILE A 245 -0.75 7.97 1.25
C ILE A 245 -1.91 8.95 1.45
N PRO A 246 -3.03 8.54 2.08
CA PRO A 246 -4.09 9.48 2.40
C PRO A 246 -3.57 10.61 3.32
N LEU A 247 -3.97 11.85 3.04
CA LEU A 247 -3.38 13.05 3.66
C LEU A 247 -3.51 13.04 5.20
N ALA A 248 -4.64 12.58 5.75
CA ALA A 248 -4.82 12.49 7.19
C ALA A 248 -3.86 11.48 7.85
N ILE A 249 -3.37 10.50 7.10
CA ILE A 249 -2.35 9.55 7.57
C ILE A 249 -0.96 10.19 7.51
N VAL A 250 -0.63 10.91 6.44
CA VAL A 250 0.61 11.69 6.34
C VAL A 250 0.75 12.65 7.51
N GLU A 251 -0.29 13.44 7.80
CA GLU A 251 -0.32 14.37 8.93
C GLU A 251 -0.03 13.66 10.27
N LYS A 252 -0.51 12.42 10.44
CA LYS A 252 -0.28 11.63 11.66
C LYS A 252 1.12 11.07 11.71
N LEU A 253 1.62 10.51 10.60
CA LEU A 253 2.99 9.99 10.49
C LEU A 253 4.02 11.07 10.80
N MET A 254 3.82 12.30 10.31
CA MET A 254 4.71 13.43 10.57
C MET A 254 4.70 13.91 12.03
N LYS A 255 3.56 13.78 12.73
CA LYS A 255 3.40 14.23 14.13
C LYS A 255 3.87 13.22 15.18
N ARG A 256 4.26 12.00 14.76
CA ARG A 256 4.70 10.95 15.67
C ARG A 256 5.93 11.37 16.47
N GLU A 257 5.92 11.08 17.77
CA GLU A 257 7.05 11.41 18.66
C GLU A 257 8.28 10.57 18.35
N ASP A 258 8.07 9.29 18.01
CA ASP A 258 9.08 8.32 17.63
C ASP A 258 9.49 8.42 16.16
N ASN A 259 9.09 9.47 15.45
CA ASN A 259 9.55 9.70 14.09
C ASN A 259 11.01 10.18 14.12
N PRO A 260 12.01 9.33 13.77
CA PRO A 260 13.43 9.70 13.85
C PRO A 260 13.79 10.77 12.82
N THR A 261 12.86 11.12 11.92
CA THR A 261 13.08 11.97 10.76
C THR A 261 12.70 13.44 10.96
N LYS A 262 12.31 13.84 12.18
CA LYS A 262 11.77 15.16 12.55
C LYS A 262 12.53 16.40 12.04
N GLU A 263 13.81 16.26 11.68
CA GLU A 263 14.63 17.40 11.26
C GLU A 263 14.94 17.45 9.75
N ASN A 264 15.12 16.31 9.03
CA ASN A 264 15.63 16.33 7.64
C ASN A 264 15.16 15.18 6.69
N VAL A 265 14.36 14.21 7.15
CA VAL A 265 13.89 13.07 6.33
C VAL A 265 12.35 13.10 6.27
N ILE A 266 11.74 12.93 5.10
CA ILE A 266 10.27 12.86 5.01
C ILE A 266 9.82 11.53 5.61
N PHE A 267 10.38 10.43 5.12
CA PHE A 267 10.05 9.07 5.54
C PHE A 267 11.25 8.14 5.41
N ASN A 268 11.26 7.08 6.21
CA ASN A 268 11.99 5.86 5.88
C ASN A 268 10.99 4.85 5.31
N ILE A 269 11.33 4.18 4.21
CA ILE A 269 10.51 3.14 3.60
C ILE A 269 11.27 1.82 3.65
N ASP A 270 10.83 0.92 4.50
CA ASP A 270 11.37 -0.43 4.58
C ASP A 270 10.64 -1.32 3.57
N VAL A 271 11.38 -1.82 2.58
CA VAL A 271 10.92 -2.80 1.59
C VAL A 271 11.47 -4.17 1.97
N PRO A 272 10.64 -5.07 2.50
CA PRO A 272 11.03 -6.44 2.76
C PRO A 272 11.39 -7.16 1.45
N TYR A 273 12.63 -7.63 1.35
CA TYR A 273 13.11 -8.40 0.21
C TYR A 273 12.70 -9.86 0.23
N LEU A 274 12.77 -10.44 -0.96
CA LEU A 274 12.71 -11.87 -1.21
C LEU A 274 13.77 -12.66 -0.43
N ILE A 275 13.48 -13.95 -0.26
CA ILE A 275 14.32 -14.90 0.47
C ILE A 275 15.57 -15.25 -0.37
N LYS A 276 16.69 -14.55 -0.19
CA LYS A 276 17.96 -14.95 -0.82
C LYS A 276 18.62 -16.06 0.00
N LYS A 277 18.86 -17.23 -0.61
CA LYS A 277 19.50 -18.40 0.04
C LYS A 277 18.84 -18.81 1.38
N GLY A 278 17.53 -18.66 1.51
CA GLY A 278 16.81 -18.98 2.75
C GLY A 278 16.79 -17.88 3.82
N ARG A 279 17.36 -16.69 3.56
CA ARG A 279 17.36 -15.53 4.47
C ARG A 279 16.46 -14.42 3.95
N LYS A 280 15.72 -13.79 4.87
CA LYS A 280 14.89 -12.60 4.58
C LYS A 280 15.75 -11.37 4.80
N GLU A 281 15.80 -10.51 3.80
CA GLU A 281 16.56 -9.25 3.81
C GLU A 281 15.59 -8.07 3.67
N TYR A 282 16.06 -6.84 3.89
CA TYR A 282 15.25 -5.63 3.75
C TYR A 282 16.09 -4.56 3.04
N ALA A 283 15.47 -3.82 2.12
CA ALA A 283 15.96 -2.52 1.69
C ALA A 283 15.33 -1.46 2.59
N SER A 284 16.13 -0.58 3.16
CA SER A 284 15.64 0.62 3.82
C SER A 284 15.93 1.81 2.92
N MET A 285 14.89 2.41 2.35
CA MET A 285 14.97 3.58 1.50
C MET A 285 14.78 4.84 2.32
N GLU A 286 15.80 5.71 2.36
CA GLU A 286 15.70 7.02 3.02
C GLU A 286 15.18 8.07 2.01
N VAL A 287 14.05 8.71 2.34
CA VAL A 287 13.34 9.68 1.49
C VAL A 287 13.50 11.08 2.09
N PHE A 288 14.24 11.96 1.39
CA PHE A 288 14.56 13.32 1.85
C PHE A 288 13.58 14.38 1.30
N LEU A 289 13.55 15.56 1.93
CA LEU A 289 12.73 16.71 1.50
C LEU A 289 13.22 17.30 0.17
N GLU A 290 12.30 17.89 -0.60
CA GLU A 290 12.62 18.62 -1.84
C GLU A 290 13.59 19.77 -1.53
N GLY A 291 14.73 19.82 -2.24
CA GLY A 291 15.83 20.77 -1.99
C GLY A 291 17.07 20.19 -1.30
N PHE A 292 17.08 18.89 -0.96
CA PHE A 292 18.25 18.19 -0.43
C PHE A 292 19.03 17.48 -1.55
N GLU A 293 20.29 17.87 -1.78
CA GLU A 293 21.20 17.19 -2.73
C GLU A 293 22.30 16.42 -1.99
N LYS A 294 22.52 15.16 -2.40
CA LYS A 294 23.53 14.20 -1.89
C LYS A 294 24.94 14.79 -1.74
N ASN A 295 25.33 15.75 -2.58
CA ASN A 295 26.68 16.33 -2.60
C ASN A 295 26.97 17.27 -1.41
N GLN A 296 25.98 17.59 -0.58
CA GLN A 296 26.19 18.38 0.64
C GLN A 296 26.73 17.56 1.83
N TYR A 297 26.83 16.23 1.70
CA TYR A 297 27.24 15.33 2.78
C TYR A 297 28.57 14.59 2.49
N ASN A 298 29.66 15.34 2.35
CA ASN A 298 30.96 14.81 2.77
C ASN A 298 31.09 15.07 4.27
N TYR A 299 30.80 14.05 5.08
CA TYR A 299 31.11 13.96 6.52
C TYR A 299 31.18 15.31 7.28
N LYS A 300 30.03 15.92 7.59
CA LYS A 300 29.97 16.81 8.75
C LYS A 300 29.53 15.98 9.96
N GLN A 301 30.51 15.55 10.73
CA GLN A 301 30.33 15.25 12.15
C GLN A 301 29.63 16.46 12.79
N ILE A 302 28.36 16.33 13.16
CA ILE A 302 27.67 17.36 13.94
C ILE A 302 28.18 17.19 15.37
N SER A 303 29.09 18.07 15.78
CA SER A 303 29.52 18.22 17.18
C SER A 303 28.43 18.92 17.98
N PHE A 304 27.93 18.27 19.03
CA PHE A 304 27.04 18.86 20.02
C PHE A 304 27.82 19.78 20.96
N GLU A 305 28.19 20.97 20.50
CA GLU A 305 28.58 22.09 21.37
C GLU A 305 28.05 23.38 20.73
N ASN A 306 27.05 23.96 21.41
CA ASN A 306 26.48 25.32 21.29
C ASN A 306 24.94 25.28 21.27
N MET A 307 24.34 24.86 22.39
CA MET A 307 22.93 25.15 22.69
C MET A 307 22.74 25.95 23.98
N PHE A 308 23.82 26.45 24.60
CA PHE A 308 23.75 27.46 25.65
C PHE A 308 24.99 28.34 25.52
N ASP A 309 24.86 29.43 24.77
CA ASP A 309 25.54 30.70 25.03
C ASP A 309 25.03 31.70 23.98
N ASN A 310 24.15 32.60 24.42
CA ASN A 310 24.34 34.03 24.25
C ASN A 310 23.26 34.77 25.05
N GLU A 311 23.74 35.37 26.14
CA GLU A 311 23.20 36.58 26.74
C GLU A 311 23.02 37.66 25.67
N GLU A 312 21.90 38.38 25.69
CA GLU A 312 21.90 39.80 25.35
C GLU A 312 21.31 40.57 26.53
N LEU A 313 22.23 41.20 27.27
CA LEU A 313 22.01 42.38 28.09
C LEU A 313 21.86 43.57 27.14
N GLU A 314 20.70 44.23 27.14
CA GLU A 314 20.57 45.60 26.65
C GLU A 314 20.57 46.56 27.86
N GLU A 315 21.64 47.33 28.02
CA GLU A 315 21.65 48.64 28.68
C GLU A 315 22.37 49.64 27.77
N GLU A 316 21.65 50.65 27.30
CA GLU A 316 22.06 52.07 27.34
C GLU A 316 20.82 52.98 27.35
#